data_AF-A0A5J4YEU4-F1
#
_entry.id   AF-A0A5J4YEU4-F1
#
_cell.length_a   1.000
_cell.length_b   1.000
_cell.length_c   1.000
_cell.angle_alpha   90.00
_cell.angle_beta   90.00
_cell.angle_gamma   90.00
#
_symmetry.space_group_name_H-M   'P 1'
#
loop_
_entity.id
_entity.type
_entity.pdbx_description
1 polymer ?
#
loop_
_entity_poly.entity_id
_entity_poly.type
_entity_poly.pdbx_seq_one_letter_code
_entity_poly.pdbx_strand_id
1 'polypeptide(L)'
;MVTVRQAILWARSNRKYTLAITVILLVLLALASPGTRNYRPYSVEFCHPASERQFVGSVMQEMDLLLYGDSILESLLGNQVGQPRAEWADIADVWTKHHGGSKAKVLAISGDTTIQLLWRIQNGELPVTTDTKQAVVLIGTNDLTAYHQHQLSDADETGSAVAAGVIAVCEQLIDHSPRMKITLLAVLPRGNREVEAPAAKVLIPNK
;
A
#
# COMPACT_ATOMS: atom_id res chain seq x y z
N MET A 1 17.21 -19.11 34.16
CA MET A 1 16.66 -18.18 33.15
C MET A 1 15.16 -18.06 33.42
N VAL A 2 14.72 -16.97 34.06
CA VAL A 2 13.32 -16.82 34.49
C VAL A 2 12.51 -16.31 33.29
N THR A 3 11.48 -17.04 32.90
CA THR A 3 10.62 -16.64 31.78
C THR A 3 9.69 -15.50 32.19
N VAL A 4 9.35 -14.60 31.26
CA VAL A 4 8.45 -13.45 31.49
C VAL A 4 7.15 -13.85 32.18
N ARG A 5 6.66 -15.07 31.87
CA ARG A 5 5.45 -15.64 32.49
C ARG A 5 5.62 -15.94 33.99
N GLN A 6 6.80 -16.37 34.43
CA GLN A 6 7.10 -16.61 35.85
C GLN A 6 7.27 -15.30 36.63
N ALA A 7 7.83 -14.26 36.01
CA ALA A 7 7.95 -12.93 36.62
C ALA A 7 6.57 -12.27 36.85
N ILE A 8 5.65 -12.39 35.88
CA ILE A 8 4.28 -11.86 36.00
C ILE A 8 3.50 -12.59 37.10
N LEU A 9 3.62 -13.90 37.20
CA LEU A 9 2.93 -14.69 38.23
C LEU A 9 3.48 -14.39 39.64
N TRP A 10 4.78 -14.19 39.78
CA TRP A 10 5.40 -13.77 41.04
C TRP A 10 4.94 -12.35 41.46
N ALA A 11 4.85 -11.41 40.51
CA ALA A 11 4.38 -10.05 40.78
C ALA A 11 2.89 -10.00 41.20
N ARG A 12 2.05 -10.92 40.70
CA ARG A 12 0.63 -11.03 41.10
C ARG A 12 0.44 -11.60 42.51
N SER A 13 1.43 -12.33 43.04
CA SER A 13 1.42 -12.89 44.40
C SER A 13 1.74 -11.86 45.50
N ASN A 14 2.30 -10.70 45.16
CA ASN A 14 2.75 -9.69 46.13
C ASN A 14 2.00 -8.36 45.93
N ARG A 15 0.84 -8.21 46.59
CA ARG A 15 -0.03 -7.03 46.54
C ARG A 15 0.68 -5.69 46.83
N LYS A 16 1.81 -5.71 47.57
CA LYS A 16 2.56 -4.51 47.94
C LYS A 16 3.27 -3.82 46.76
N TYR A 17 3.55 -4.54 45.66
CA TYR A 17 4.30 -4.00 44.52
C TYR A 17 3.48 -3.91 43.24
N THR A 18 2.22 -4.37 43.26
CA THR A 18 1.34 -4.38 42.08
C THR A 18 1.15 -2.97 41.51
N LEU A 19 0.90 -1.95 42.34
CA LEU A 19 0.76 -0.57 41.86
C LEU A 19 2.05 -0.03 41.22
N ALA A 20 3.19 -0.22 41.88
CA ALA A 20 4.49 0.27 41.37
C ALA A 20 4.86 -0.37 40.03
N ILE A 21 4.64 -1.67 39.89
CA ILE A 21 4.93 -2.40 38.65
C ILE A 21 3.97 -1.98 37.52
N THR A 22 2.69 -1.73 37.83
CA THR A 22 1.71 -1.26 36.84
C THR A 22 2.07 0.15 36.35
N VAL A 23 2.50 1.04 37.24
CA VAL A 23 2.97 2.38 36.89
C VAL A 23 4.23 2.31 36.02
N ILE A 24 5.20 1.46 36.35
CA ILE A 24 6.41 1.29 35.54
C ILE A 24 6.08 0.74 34.14
N LEU A 25 5.16 -0.23 34.04
CA LEU A 25 4.69 -0.76 32.75
C LEU A 25 3.96 0.30 31.92
N LEU A 26 3.13 1.15 32.55
CA LEU A 26 2.46 2.25 31.87
C LEU A 26 3.45 3.33 31.41
N VAL A 27 4.48 3.62 32.19
CA VAL A 27 5.56 4.55 31.81
C VAL A 27 6.40 3.98 30.66
N LEU A 28 6.71 2.68 30.68
CA LEU A 28 7.41 2.02 29.57
C LEU A 28 6.56 1.95 28.29
N LEU A 29 5.24 1.77 28.40
CA LEU A 29 4.33 1.90 27.25
C LEU A 29 4.29 3.33 26.71
N ALA A 30 4.30 4.34 27.60
CA ALA A 30 4.31 5.75 27.20
C ALA A 30 5.65 6.17 26.56
N LEU A 31 6.78 5.60 26.97
CA LEU A 31 8.10 5.82 26.39
C LEU A 31 8.35 5.04 25.09
N ALA A 32 7.54 4.02 24.81
CA ALA A 32 7.55 3.31 23.54
C ALA A 32 6.76 4.02 22.43
N SER A 33 6.19 5.21 22.71
CA SER A 33 5.59 6.05 21.67
C SER A 33 6.70 6.51 20.72
N PRO A 34 6.68 6.15 19.42
CA PRO A 34 7.69 6.62 18.49
C PRO A 34 7.65 8.15 18.45
N GLY A 35 8.80 8.75 18.73
CA GLY A 35 8.95 10.20 18.80
C GLY A 35 8.50 10.85 17.50
N THR A 36 7.56 11.78 17.61
CA THR A 36 7.16 12.65 16.51
C THR A 36 8.33 13.58 16.17
N ARG A 37 9.15 13.19 15.19
CA ARG A 37 9.89 14.19 14.42
C ARG A 37 8.85 15.00 13.67
N ASN A 38 8.82 16.30 13.97
CA ASN A 38 7.95 17.28 13.33
C ASN A 38 8.20 17.30 11.81
N TYR A 39 7.46 16.49 11.07
CA TYR A 39 7.14 16.72 9.67
C TYR A 39 5.73 17.29 9.66
N ARG A 40 5.54 18.53 9.20
CA ARG A 40 4.19 19.07 8.99
C ARG A 40 3.66 18.42 7.72
N PRO A 41 2.67 17.52 7.78
CA PRO A 41 2.09 17.01 6.56
C PRO A 41 1.26 18.14 5.93
N TYR A 42 1.38 18.30 4.62
CA TYR A 42 0.27 18.81 3.83
C TYR A 42 -0.98 18.03 4.26
N SER A 43 -2.06 18.71 4.60
CA SER A 43 -3.29 18.11 5.14
C SER A 43 -3.81 17.01 4.21
N VAL A 44 -3.48 15.75 4.53
CA VAL A 44 -4.05 14.56 3.90
C VAL A 44 -5.33 14.22 4.66
N GLU A 45 -6.41 14.97 4.41
CA GLU A 45 -7.76 14.62 4.88
C GLU A 45 -8.44 13.55 4.01
N PHE A 46 -7.72 12.93 3.08
CA PHE A 46 -8.23 11.84 2.23
C PHE A 46 -7.68 10.47 2.66
N CYS A 47 -7.81 10.11 3.95
CA CYS A 47 -7.75 8.71 4.34
C CYS A 47 -9.12 8.08 4.05
N HIS A 48 -9.26 7.40 2.91
CA HIS A 48 -10.52 6.79 2.52
C HIS A 48 -10.82 5.58 3.41
N PRO A 49 -12.05 5.36 3.94
CA PRO A 49 -12.44 4.18 4.74
C PRO A 49 -12.39 2.83 4.00
N ALA A 50 -11.78 2.80 2.80
CA ALA A 50 -11.49 1.60 2.03
C ALA A 50 -10.20 0.90 2.50
N SER A 51 -9.19 1.66 2.95
CA SER A 51 -7.90 1.13 3.40
C SER A 51 -8.03 0.23 4.63
N GLU A 52 -8.76 0.69 5.67
CA GLU A 52 -9.00 -0.10 6.89
C GLU A 52 -9.80 -1.39 6.61
N ARG A 53 -10.82 -1.34 5.74
CA ARG A 53 -11.65 -2.51 5.43
C ARG A 53 -10.88 -3.59 4.67
N GLN A 54 -10.02 -3.20 3.74
CA GLN A 54 -9.17 -4.16 3.04
C GLN A 54 -8.11 -4.73 3.98
N PHE A 55 -7.55 -3.93 4.88
CA PHE A 55 -6.41 -4.35 5.72
C PHE A 55 -6.77 -5.28 6.88
N VAL A 56 -7.87 -5.06 7.61
CA VAL A 56 -8.21 -5.82 8.84
C VAL A 56 -8.43 -7.32 8.57
N GLY A 57 -8.83 -7.72 7.35
CA GLY A 57 -8.97 -9.13 6.97
C GLY A 57 -7.66 -9.86 6.59
N SER A 58 -6.54 -9.15 6.40
CA SER A 58 -5.30 -9.71 5.82
C SER A 58 -4.30 -10.25 6.84
N VAL A 59 -4.43 -9.89 8.12
CA VAL A 59 -3.32 -9.94 9.09
C VAL A 59 -2.93 -11.39 9.46
N MET A 60 -3.65 -12.41 8.98
CA MET A 60 -3.40 -13.82 9.31
C MET A 60 -3.31 -14.77 8.11
N GLN A 61 -3.36 -14.27 6.86
CA GLN A 61 -3.28 -15.12 5.67
C GLN A 61 -1.94 -14.94 4.96
N GLU A 62 -1.28 -16.05 4.64
CA GLU A 62 -0.29 -16.07 3.56
C GLU A 62 -0.96 -15.54 2.28
N MET A 63 -0.32 -14.57 1.64
CA MET A 63 -0.74 -14.04 0.34
C MET A 63 0.31 -14.42 -0.69
N ASP A 64 -0.10 -14.93 -1.84
CA ASP A 64 0.83 -15.27 -2.92
C ASP A 64 1.06 -14.06 -3.85
N LEU A 65 0.05 -13.19 -3.98
CA LEU A 65 0.04 -12.07 -4.91
C LEU A 65 -0.64 -10.84 -4.31
N LEU A 66 0.05 -9.71 -4.29
CA LEU A 66 -0.52 -8.40 -3.93
C LEU A 66 -0.61 -7.51 -5.16
N LEU A 67 -1.71 -6.80 -5.33
CA LEU A 67 -1.91 -5.83 -6.41
C LEU A 67 -2.04 -4.44 -5.79
N TYR A 68 -1.00 -3.62 -5.93
CA TYR A 68 -0.96 -2.24 -5.47
C TYR A 68 -1.18 -1.29 -6.63
N GLY A 69 -2.03 -0.28 -6.43
CA GLY A 69 -2.27 0.72 -7.44
C GLY A 69 -3.45 1.63 -7.15
N ASP A 70 -4.01 2.16 -8.23
CA ASP A 70 -5.13 3.10 -8.20
C ASP A 70 -6.46 2.48 -8.65
N SER A 71 -7.40 3.33 -9.07
CA SER A 71 -8.72 2.95 -9.59
C SER A 71 -8.70 1.87 -10.67
N ILE A 72 -7.64 1.78 -11.48
CA ILE A 72 -7.55 0.78 -12.55
C ILE A 72 -7.50 -0.63 -11.95
N LEU A 73 -6.67 -0.84 -10.93
CA LEU A 73 -6.61 -2.14 -10.25
C LEU A 73 -7.77 -2.33 -9.27
N GLU A 74 -8.29 -1.26 -8.65
CA GLU A 74 -9.48 -1.37 -7.81
C GLU A 74 -10.70 -1.85 -8.61
N SER A 75 -10.81 -1.47 -9.88
CA SER A 75 -11.90 -1.89 -10.77
C SER A 75 -11.98 -3.42 -10.95
N LEU A 76 -10.89 -4.16 -10.70
CA LEU A 76 -10.89 -5.62 -10.70
C LEU A 76 -11.81 -6.21 -9.63
N LEU A 77 -12.11 -5.45 -8.58
CA LEU A 77 -13.07 -5.82 -7.55
C LEU A 77 -14.51 -5.38 -7.89
N GLY A 78 -14.72 -4.79 -9.07
CA GLY A 78 -15.98 -4.13 -9.42
C GLY A 78 -16.26 -2.88 -8.58
N ASN A 79 -15.23 -2.30 -7.96
CA ASN A 79 -15.35 -1.19 -7.02
C ASN A 79 -14.65 0.07 -7.53
N GLN A 80 -15.16 1.22 -7.09
CA GLN A 80 -14.47 2.49 -7.15
C GLN A 80 -14.65 3.20 -5.83
N VAL A 81 -13.57 3.76 -5.26
CA VAL A 81 -13.68 4.56 -4.03
C VAL A 81 -14.28 3.71 -2.87
N GLY A 82 -13.97 2.41 -2.86
CA GLY A 82 -14.46 1.42 -1.91
C GLY A 82 -15.95 1.08 -2.02
N GLN A 83 -16.61 1.45 -3.12
CA GLN A 83 -18.02 1.19 -3.37
C GLN A 83 -18.23 0.40 -4.66
N PRO A 84 -19.17 -0.56 -4.71
CA PRO A 84 -19.50 -1.27 -5.93
C PRO A 84 -19.98 -0.34 -7.05
N ARG A 85 -19.55 -0.62 -8.28
CA ARG A 85 -20.01 0.01 -9.51
C ARG A 85 -20.74 -1.04 -10.35
N ALA A 86 -22.04 -0.83 -10.59
CA ALA A 86 -22.84 -1.75 -11.39
C ALA A 86 -22.27 -1.96 -12.80
N GLU A 87 -21.69 -0.91 -13.38
CA GLU A 87 -21.02 -0.94 -14.69
C GLU A 87 -19.80 -1.87 -14.74
N TRP A 88 -19.23 -2.23 -13.58
CA TRP A 88 -18.01 -3.04 -13.47
C TRP A 88 -18.26 -4.42 -12.87
N ALA A 89 -19.52 -4.84 -12.74
CA ALA A 89 -19.87 -6.16 -12.20
C ALA A 89 -19.20 -7.28 -13.02
N ASP A 90 -19.23 -7.20 -14.34
CA ASP A 90 -18.60 -8.19 -15.23
C ASP A 90 -17.08 -8.26 -15.05
N ILE A 91 -16.43 -7.16 -14.66
CA ILE A 91 -14.99 -7.12 -14.39
C ILE A 91 -14.67 -7.94 -13.13
N ALA A 92 -15.48 -7.78 -12.07
CA ALA A 92 -15.35 -8.56 -10.85
C ALA A 92 -15.53 -10.07 -11.12
N ASP A 93 -16.48 -10.44 -11.97
CA ASP A 93 -16.72 -11.85 -12.34
C ASP A 93 -15.52 -12.47 -13.06
N VAL A 94 -14.89 -11.72 -13.99
CA VAL A 94 -13.66 -12.16 -14.66
C VAL A 94 -12.52 -12.32 -13.64
N TRP A 95 -12.35 -11.35 -12.74
CA TRP A 95 -11.35 -11.44 -11.68
C TRP A 95 -11.56 -12.68 -10.80
N THR A 96 -12.77 -12.88 -10.29
CA THR A 96 -13.11 -14.03 -9.45
C THR A 96 -12.93 -15.36 -10.18
N LYS A 97 -13.26 -15.43 -11.48
CA LYS A 97 -13.05 -16.63 -12.30
C LYS A 97 -11.58 -17.04 -12.40
N HIS A 98 -10.66 -16.08 -12.54
CA HIS A 98 -9.23 -16.35 -12.72
C HIS A 98 -8.43 -16.38 -11.42
N HIS A 99 -8.84 -15.61 -10.41
CA HIS A 99 -8.07 -15.36 -9.19
C HIS A 99 -8.85 -15.62 -7.89
N GLY A 100 -10.14 -15.95 -7.94
CA GLY A 100 -10.95 -16.18 -6.74
C GLY A 100 -10.52 -17.38 -5.90
N GLY A 101 -9.85 -18.37 -6.51
CA GLY A 101 -9.23 -19.50 -5.81
C GLY A 101 -7.78 -19.26 -5.37
N SER A 102 -7.19 -18.12 -5.72
CA SER A 102 -5.80 -17.79 -5.41
C SER A 102 -5.70 -16.97 -4.13
N LYS A 103 -4.55 -17.01 -3.45
CA LYS A 103 -4.22 -16.10 -2.33
C LYS A 103 -3.82 -14.71 -2.85
N ALA A 104 -4.56 -14.20 -3.83
CA ALA A 104 -4.32 -12.90 -4.45
C ALA A 104 -5.19 -11.83 -3.80
N LYS A 105 -4.62 -10.64 -3.58
CA LYS A 105 -5.32 -9.52 -2.96
C LYS A 105 -5.08 -8.22 -3.70
N VAL A 106 -6.18 -7.53 -4.00
CA VAL A 106 -6.15 -6.17 -4.53
C VAL A 106 -6.15 -5.19 -3.36
N LEU A 107 -5.09 -4.39 -3.27
CA LEU A 107 -4.84 -3.33 -2.27
C LEU A 107 -4.78 -1.95 -2.95
N ALA A 108 -5.49 -1.84 -4.07
CA ALA A 108 -5.55 -0.64 -4.88
C ALA A 108 -6.69 0.28 -4.42
N ILE A 109 -6.45 1.59 -4.45
CA ILE A 109 -7.40 2.61 -4.00
C ILE A 109 -7.57 3.67 -5.07
N SER A 110 -8.81 3.92 -5.49
CA SER A 110 -9.13 4.97 -6.44
C SER A 110 -8.60 6.34 -6.00
N GLY A 111 -7.90 7.01 -6.92
CA GLY A 111 -7.35 8.34 -6.71
C GLY A 111 -5.93 8.35 -6.14
N ASP A 112 -5.39 7.21 -5.71
CA ASP A 112 -4.05 7.17 -5.15
C ASP A 112 -2.98 7.66 -6.13
N THR A 113 -2.09 8.51 -5.61
CA THR A 113 -0.81 8.89 -6.21
C THR A 113 0.32 8.01 -5.70
N THR A 114 1.50 8.12 -6.32
CA THR A 114 2.71 7.40 -5.87
C THR A 114 3.01 7.63 -4.39
N ILE A 115 2.89 8.88 -3.92
CA ILE A 115 3.17 9.27 -2.53
C ILE A 115 2.12 8.72 -1.57
N GLN A 116 0.84 8.70 -1.95
CA GLN A 116 -0.23 8.16 -1.11
C GLN A 116 -0.06 6.65 -0.90
N LEU A 117 0.23 5.91 -1.97
CA LEU A 117 0.53 4.49 -1.89
C LEU A 117 1.78 4.23 -1.03
N LEU A 118 2.87 4.97 -1.27
CA LEU A 118 4.10 4.85 -0.47
C LEU A 118 3.82 5.06 1.01
N TRP A 119 3.03 6.08 1.35
CA TRP A 119 2.63 6.35 2.73
C TRP A 119 1.86 5.18 3.33
N ARG A 120 0.86 4.61 2.63
CA ARG A 120 0.09 3.46 3.14
C ARG A 120 0.98 2.26 3.45
N ILE A 121 1.88 1.93 2.53
CA ILE A 121 2.85 0.85 2.68
C ILE A 121 3.73 1.08 3.92
N GLN A 122 4.27 2.29 4.10
CA GLN A 122 5.10 2.66 5.24
C GLN A 122 4.33 2.69 6.58
N ASN A 123 3.01 2.90 6.52
CA ASN A 123 2.15 3.04 7.70
C ASN A 123 1.30 1.79 7.97
N GLY A 124 1.82 0.63 7.57
CA GLY A 124 1.34 -0.66 8.06
C GLY A 124 0.39 -1.39 7.14
N GLU A 125 0.21 -0.97 5.88
CA GLU A 125 -0.59 -1.75 4.92
C GLU A 125 0.10 -3.06 4.50
N LEU A 126 1.42 -3.15 4.67
CA LEU A 126 2.16 -4.35 4.38
C LEU A 126 1.71 -5.50 5.31
N PRO A 127 1.46 -6.70 4.78
CA PRO A 127 1.12 -7.85 5.61
C PRO A 127 2.27 -8.15 6.58
N VAL A 128 1.90 -8.51 7.81
CA VAL A 128 2.84 -8.87 8.89
C VAL A 128 3.69 -10.10 8.50
N THR A 129 3.17 -10.95 7.61
CA THR A 129 3.87 -12.14 7.12
C THR A 129 4.75 -11.82 5.90
N THR A 130 5.99 -12.30 5.91
CA THR A 130 7.00 -12.03 4.87
C THR A 130 6.95 -12.98 3.67
N ASP A 131 6.03 -13.96 3.65
CA ASP A 131 5.93 -14.97 2.59
C ASP A 131 5.18 -14.53 1.32
N THR A 132 4.94 -13.23 1.17
CA THR A 132 4.40 -12.71 -0.09
C THR A 132 5.39 -12.94 -1.22
N LYS A 133 4.97 -13.70 -2.24
CA LYS A 133 5.84 -14.12 -3.36
C LYS A 133 5.94 -13.06 -4.44
N GLN A 134 4.83 -12.36 -4.73
CA GLN A 134 4.77 -11.42 -5.83
C GLN A 134 3.93 -10.18 -5.49
N ALA A 135 4.34 -9.03 -6.01
CA ALA A 135 3.52 -7.84 -6.09
C ALA A 135 3.40 -7.37 -7.55
N VAL A 136 2.22 -6.88 -7.92
CA VAL A 136 1.96 -6.14 -9.14
C VAL A 136 1.72 -4.69 -8.76
N VAL A 137 2.40 -3.76 -9.42
CA VAL A 137 2.30 -2.32 -9.16
C VAL A 137 1.83 -1.61 -10.43
N LEU A 138 0.73 -0.86 -10.33
CA LEU A 138 0.26 0.07 -11.36
C LEU A 138 -0.18 1.36 -10.68
N ILE A 139 0.68 2.38 -10.72
CA ILE A 139 0.46 3.66 -10.04
C ILE A 139 1.11 4.79 -10.85
N GLY A 140 0.59 6.01 -10.74
CA GLY A 140 1.16 7.21 -11.36
C GLY A 140 0.21 8.02 -12.22
N THR A 141 -0.93 7.46 -12.66
CA THR A 141 -1.86 8.20 -13.54
C THR A 141 -2.52 9.40 -12.85
N ASN A 142 -2.71 9.32 -11.53
CA ASN A 142 -3.28 10.40 -10.73
C ASN A 142 -2.25 11.49 -10.45
N ASP A 143 -0.97 11.13 -10.30
CA ASP A 143 0.14 12.09 -10.23
C ASP A 143 0.14 12.93 -11.52
N LEU A 144 0.12 12.29 -12.70
CA LEU A 144 0.05 13.00 -13.99
C LEU A 144 -1.15 13.95 -14.07
N THR A 145 -2.30 13.55 -13.52
CA THR A 145 -3.49 14.40 -13.45
C THR A 145 -3.26 15.62 -12.57
N ALA A 146 -2.69 15.43 -11.38
CA ALA A 146 -2.39 16.50 -10.44
C ALA A 146 -1.38 17.49 -11.02
N TYR A 147 -0.28 17.01 -11.61
CA TYR A 147 0.72 17.85 -12.26
C TYR A 147 0.12 18.69 -13.40
N HIS A 148 -0.69 18.08 -14.25
CA HIS A 148 -1.37 18.78 -15.35
C HIS A 148 -2.36 19.85 -14.85
N GLN A 149 -3.18 19.52 -13.84
CA GLN A 149 -4.20 20.44 -13.31
C GLN A 149 -3.57 21.67 -12.65
N HIS A 150 -2.43 21.49 -11.99
CA HIS A 150 -1.76 22.56 -11.26
C HIS A 150 -0.64 23.25 -12.05
N GLN A 151 -0.44 22.90 -13.33
CA GLN A 151 0.57 23.50 -14.22
C GLN A 151 1.97 23.54 -13.57
N LEU A 152 2.32 22.47 -12.87
CA LEU A 152 3.44 22.48 -11.92
C LEU A 152 4.80 22.38 -12.59
N SER A 153 4.89 21.82 -13.80
CA SER A 153 6.15 21.56 -14.50
C SER A 153 5.94 21.14 -15.95
N ASP A 154 7.02 21.00 -16.72
CA ASP A 154 7.00 20.38 -18.03
C ASP A 154 6.81 18.85 -17.97
N ALA A 155 6.65 18.23 -19.14
CA ALA A 155 6.37 16.80 -19.25
C ALA A 155 7.51 15.91 -18.77
N ASP A 156 8.77 16.33 -18.95
CA ASP A 156 9.95 15.54 -18.62
C ASP A 156 10.19 15.54 -17.11
N GLU A 157 10.03 16.70 -16.46
CA GLU A 157 10.10 16.83 -15.01
C GLU A 157 8.95 16.07 -14.34
N THR A 158 7.73 16.20 -14.86
CA THR A 158 6.57 15.43 -14.38
C THR A 158 6.84 13.92 -14.49
N GLY A 159 7.28 13.44 -15.65
CA GLY A 159 7.59 12.03 -15.87
C GLY A 159 8.67 11.51 -14.92
N SER A 160 9.71 12.32 -14.70
CA SER A 160 10.80 12.00 -13.78
C SER A 160 10.33 11.91 -12.32
N ALA A 161 9.46 12.84 -11.89
CA ALA A 161 8.89 12.82 -10.54
C ALA A 161 8.00 11.59 -10.30
N VAL A 162 7.14 11.24 -11.26
CA VAL A 162 6.30 10.03 -11.17
C VAL A 162 7.17 8.77 -11.16
N ALA A 163 8.20 8.70 -12.01
CA ALA A 163 9.13 7.57 -12.02
C ALA A 163 9.86 7.42 -10.67
N ALA A 164 10.31 8.52 -10.07
CA ALA A 164 10.92 8.50 -8.74
C ALA A 164 9.95 8.00 -7.66
N GLY A 165 8.68 8.42 -7.70
CA GLY A 165 7.65 7.92 -6.79
C GLY A 165 7.38 6.42 -6.94
N VAL A 166 7.31 5.93 -8.18
CA VAL A 166 7.17 4.50 -8.48
C VAL A 166 8.38 3.70 -7.97
N ILE A 167 9.59 4.21 -8.16
CA ILE A 167 10.83 3.59 -7.66
C ILE A 167 10.78 3.48 -6.14
N ALA A 168 10.42 4.55 -5.43
CA ALA A 168 10.33 4.54 -3.96
C ALA A 168 9.31 3.51 -3.44
N VAL A 169 8.17 3.34 -4.11
CA VAL A 169 7.20 2.27 -3.79
C VAL A 169 7.84 0.89 -3.96
N CYS A 170 8.56 0.67 -5.06
CA CYS A 170 9.20 -0.62 -5.32
C CYS A 170 10.31 -0.92 -4.31
N GLU A 171 11.14 0.06 -3.97
CA GLU A 171 12.18 -0.06 -2.95
C GLU A 171 11.57 -0.43 -1.60
N GLN A 172 10.50 0.25 -1.18
CA GLN A 172 9.81 -0.05 0.08
C GLN A 172 9.25 -1.49 0.13
N LEU A 173 8.77 -2.02 -1.01
CA LEU A 173 8.30 -3.41 -1.11
C LEU A 173 9.45 -4.41 -1.01
N ILE A 174 10.58 -4.13 -1.66
CA ILE A 174 11.79 -4.96 -1.62
C ILE A 174 12.38 -4.96 -0.21
N ASP A 175 12.43 -3.81 0.46
CA ASP A 175 12.92 -3.69 1.83
C ASP A 175 12.08 -4.52 2.80
N HIS A 176 10.76 -4.58 2.59
CA HIS A 176 9.86 -5.41 3.41
C HIS A 176 10.03 -6.91 3.13
N SER A 177 10.14 -7.30 1.86
CA SER A 177 10.37 -8.70 1.48
C SER A 177 11.38 -8.80 0.34
N PRO A 178 12.67 -9.02 0.65
CA PRO A 178 13.74 -9.07 -0.35
C PRO A 178 13.61 -10.18 -1.39
N ARG A 179 12.73 -11.17 -1.13
CA ARG A 179 12.44 -12.27 -2.07
C ARG A 179 11.21 -12.00 -2.95
N MET A 180 10.49 -10.91 -2.71
CA MET A 180 9.29 -10.56 -3.46
C MET A 180 9.66 -10.25 -4.92
N LYS A 181 8.95 -10.88 -5.85
CA LYS A 181 9.03 -10.50 -7.27
C LYS A 181 8.09 -9.35 -7.54
N ILE A 182 8.58 -8.26 -8.11
CA ILE A 182 7.75 -7.10 -8.46
C ILE A 182 7.50 -7.10 -9.97
N THR A 183 6.23 -7.00 -10.36
CA THR A 183 5.79 -6.76 -11.73
C THR A 183 5.26 -5.34 -11.84
N LEU A 184 6.06 -4.47 -12.45
CA LEU A 184 5.68 -3.09 -12.68
C LEU A 184 4.92 -2.97 -14.01
N LEU A 185 3.71 -2.46 -13.95
CA LEU A 185 2.90 -2.16 -15.14
C LEU A 185 3.10 -0.69 -15.54
N ALA A 186 3.25 -0.46 -16.84
CA ALA A 186 3.37 0.90 -17.38
C ALA A 186 2.07 1.68 -17.18
N VAL A 187 2.20 3.00 -16.94
CA VAL A 187 1.04 3.91 -16.92
C VAL A 187 0.35 3.86 -18.28
N LEU A 188 -0.94 3.53 -18.28
CA LEU A 188 -1.73 3.38 -19.50
C LEU A 188 -1.96 4.73 -20.19
N PRO A 189 -1.98 4.77 -21.53
CA PRO A 189 -2.41 5.96 -22.27
C PRO A 189 -3.81 6.41 -21.85
N ARG A 190 -4.02 7.73 -21.76
CA ARG A 190 -5.30 8.33 -21.40
C ARG A 190 -5.54 9.64 -22.16
N GLY A 191 -6.80 9.98 -22.36
CA GLY A 191 -7.22 11.16 -23.11
C GLY A 191 -7.98 10.77 -24.39
N ASN A 192 -8.76 11.71 -24.89
CA ASN A 192 -9.62 11.56 -26.08
C ASN A 192 -9.04 12.25 -27.32
N ARG A 193 -7.79 12.71 -27.26
CA ARG A 193 -7.08 13.20 -28.45
C ARG A 193 -6.50 12.00 -29.19
N GLU A 194 -6.71 11.96 -30.51
CA GLU A 194 -5.84 11.21 -31.41
C GLU A 194 -4.42 11.73 -31.19
N VAL A 195 -3.64 11.00 -30.39
CA VAL A 195 -2.21 11.24 -30.29
C VAL A 195 -1.61 10.49 -31.47
N GLU A 196 -1.05 11.19 -32.45
CA GLU A 196 -0.01 10.60 -33.30
C GLU A 196 1.11 10.17 -32.36
N ALA A 197 1.06 8.92 -31.90
CA ALA A 197 2.00 8.43 -30.91
C ALA A 197 3.41 8.47 -31.52
N PRO A 198 4.38 9.20 -30.94
CA PRO A 198 5.77 8.86 -31.23
C PRO A 198 5.95 7.43 -30.77
N ALA A 199 6.27 6.54 -31.71
CA ALA A 199 6.30 5.09 -31.51
C ALA A 199 6.94 4.74 -30.16
N ALA A 200 6.12 4.28 -29.21
CA ALA A 200 6.61 3.75 -27.95
C ALA A 200 7.58 2.62 -28.29
N LYS A 201 8.87 2.87 -28.05
CA LYS A 201 9.91 1.87 -28.25
C LYS A 201 9.72 0.83 -27.16
N VAL A 202 8.96 -0.21 -27.46
CA VAL A 202 8.88 -1.41 -26.63
C VAL A 202 10.29 -1.98 -26.57
N LEU A 203 10.98 -1.75 -25.45
CA LEU A 203 12.22 -2.43 -25.13
C LEU A 203 11.85 -3.88 -24.82
N ILE A 204 11.79 -4.71 -25.86
CA ILE A 204 11.85 -6.15 -25.71
C ILE A 204 13.31 -6.47 -25.33
N PRO A 205 13.58 -7.04 -24.15
CA PRO A 205 14.93 -7.50 -23.82
C PRO A 205 15.33 -8.56 -24.85
N ASN A 206 16.42 -8.32 -25.57
CA ASN A 206 16.97 -9.28 -26.52
C ASN A 206 17.24 -10.62 -25.83
N LYS A 207 16.89 -11.71 -26.53
CA LYS A 207 17.24 -13.08 -26.19
C LYS A 207 18.75 -13.28 -26.12
#